data_AF-A0A1F8PJT6-F1
#
_entry.id   AF-A0A1F8PJT6-F1
#
_cell.length_a   1.000
_cell.length_b   1.000
_cell.length_c   1.000
_cell.angle_alpha   90.00
_cell.angle_beta   90.00
_cell.angle_gamma   90.00
#
_symmetry.space_group_name_H-M   'P 1'
#
loop_
_entity.id
_entity.type
_entity.pdbx_description
1 polymer ?
#
loop_
_entity_poly.entity_id
_entity_poly.type
_entity_poly.pdbx_seq_one_letter_code
_entity_poly.pdbx_strand_id
1 'polypeptide(L)'
;MIETLKQKAQRLLSDVPGEYVFRSSNGHILRNLKELNEELNTMSGESYATHVNKEKNDFTNWVRDVIRDEELARNLQKTPNQAQAAKMVSSRITTLSKVAA
;
A
#
# COMPACT_ATOMS: atom_id res chain seq x y z
N MET A 1 -14.41 -11.22 -20.49
CA MET A 1 -13.65 -10.01 -20.90
C MET A 1 -12.37 -10.01 -20.07
N ILE A 2 -11.19 -9.93 -20.68
CA ILE A 2 -9.91 -9.91 -19.95
C ILE A 2 -9.60 -8.45 -19.59
N GLU A 3 -9.25 -8.19 -18.32
CA GLU A 3 -8.84 -6.86 -17.84
C GLU A 3 -7.56 -6.42 -18.57
N THR A 4 -7.56 -5.21 -19.12
CA THR A 4 -6.36 -4.63 -19.74
C THR A 4 -5.37 -4.15 -18.68
N LEU A 5 -4.09 -3.98 -19.05
CA LEU A 5 -3.07 -3.43 -18.16
C LEU A 5 -3.44 -2.03 -17.64
N LYS A 6 -4.05 -1.19 -18.49
CA LYS A 6 -4.52 0.14 -18.12
C LYS A 6 -5.64 0.09 -17.09
N GLN A 7 -6.67 -0.74 -17.31
CA GLN A 7 -7.78 -0.93 -16.36
C GLN A 7 -7.27 -1.47 -15.02
N LYS A 8 -6.36 -2.45 -15.06
CA LYS A 8 -5.72 -2.98 -13.86
C LYS A 8 -4.97 -1.89 -13.09
N ALA A 9 -4.17 -1.08 -13.76
CA ALA A 9 -3.42 -0.01 -13.11
C ALA A 9 -4.33 1.03 -12.47
N GLN A 10 -5.42 1.42 -13.15
CA GLN A 10 -6.42 2.33 -12.60
C GLN A 10 -7.10 1.76 -11.34
N ARG A 11 -7.49 0.48 -11.36
CA ARG A 11 -8.07 -0.21 -10.21
C ARG A 11 -7.10 -0.31 -9.02
N LEU A 12 -5.82 -0.55 -9.27
CA LEU A 12 -4.81 -0.62 -8.20
C LEU A 12 -4.53 0.76 -7.56
N LEU A 13 -4.82 1.85 -8.28
CA LEU A 13 -4.66 3.22 -7.79
C LEU A 13 -5.93 3.83 -7.20
N SER A 14 -7.10 3.21 -7.42
CA SER A 14 -8.37 3.72 -6.92
C SER A 14 -8.59 3.45 -5.44
N ASP A 15 -9.55 4.15 -4.85
CA ASP A 15 -10.04 3.87 -3.51
C ASP A 15 -10.63 2.47 -3.42
N VAL A 16 -10.39 1.82 -2.28
CA VAL A 16 -11.06 0.59 -1.89
C VAL A 16 -12.45 0.91 -1.32
N PRO A 17 -13.41 -0.05 -1.35
CA PRO A 17 -14.68 0.13 -0.67
C PRO A 17 -14.50 0.42 0.83
N GLY A 18 -15.45 1.17 1.41
CA GLY A 18 -15.35 1.69 2.78
C GLY A 18 -15.15 0.61 3.84
N GLU A 19 -15.70 -0.60 3.65
CA GLU A 19 -15.50 -1.71 4.59
C GLU A 19 -14.07 -2.31 4.56
N TYR A 20 -13.26 -2.01 3.54
CA TYR A 20 -11.92 -2.56 3.37
C TYR A 20 -10.80 -1.53 3.55
N VAL A 21 -11.11 -0.32 4.03
CA VAL A 21 -10.10 0.69 4.33
C VAL A 21 -9.13 0.20 5.40
N PHE A 22 -7.87 0.63 5.31
CA PHE A 22 -6.91 0.39 6.38
C PHE A 22 -7.16 1.38 7.52
N ARG A 23 -7.24 0.88 8.76
CA ARG A 23 -7.34 1.71 9.96
C ARG A 23 -6.01 1.67 10.70
N SER A 24 -5.27 2.77 10.62
CA SER A 24 -3.98 2.94 11.30
C SER A 24 -4.20 3.10 12.81
N SER A 25 -3.22 2.69 13.61
CA SER A 25 -3.28 2.75 15.08
C SER A 25 -3.35 4.19 15.63
N ASN A 26 -2.97 5.18 14.84
CA ASN A 26 -3.10 6.61 15.14
C ASN A 26 -4.46 7.21 14.78
N GLY A 27 -5.42 6.41 14.30
CA GLY A 27 -6.76 6.85 13.90
C GLY A 27 -6.89 7.30 12.45
N HIS A 28 -5.81 7.33 11.67
CA HIS A 28 -5.88 7.61 10.23
C HIS A 28 -6.55 6.46 9.46
N ILE A 29 -7.24 6.83 8.37
CA ILE A 29 -7.92 5.89 7.48
C ILE A 29 -7.28 6.00 6.10
N LEU A 30 -6.84 4.87 5.56
CA LEU A 30 -6.20 4.78 4.24
C LEU A 30 -7.10 4.01 3.28
N ARG A 31 -7.38 4.61 2.13
CA ARG A 31 -8.30 4.10 1.09
C ARG A 31 -7.55 3.59 -0.13
N ASN A 32 -6.33 4.04 -0.36
CA ASN A 32 -5.58 3.72 -1.57
C ASN A 32 -4.06 3.73 -1.30
N LEU A 33 -3.28 3.45 -2.34
CA LEU A 33 -1.81 3.43 -2.25
C LEU A 33 -1.19 4.81 -1.99
N LYS A 34 -1.84 5.89 -2.45
CA LYS A 34 -1.35 7.26 -2.23
C LYS A 34 -1.42 7.63 -0.75
N GLU A 35 -2.57 7.41 -0.12
CA GLU A 35 -2.76 7.64 1.32
C GLU A 35 -1.82 6.74 2.15
N LEU A 36 -1.59 5.49 1.73
CA LEU A 36 -0.57 4.64 2.34
C LEU A 36 0.85 5.22 2.21
N ASN A 37 1.19 5.81 1.07
CA ASN A 37 2.50 6.44 0.91
C ASN A 37 2.66 7.65 1.83
N GLU A 38 1.62 8.50 1.93
CA GLU A 38 1.61 9.68 2.80
C GLU A 38 1.75 9.27 4.27
N GLU A 39 0.98 8.26 4.72
CA GLU A 39 1.08 7.70 6.07
C GLU A 39 2.49 7.17 6.36
N LEU A 40 3.07 6.36 5.47
CA LEU A 40 4.42 5.82 5.66
C LEU A 40 5.50 6.91 5.73
N ASN A 41 5.30 8.07 5.10
CA ASN A 41 6.25 9.19 5.16
C ASN A 41 6.09 10.05 6.42
N THR A 42 4.92 10.02 7.06
CA THR A 42 4.58 10.95 8.15
C THR A 42 4.40 10.27 9.50
N MET A 43 4.11 8.98 9.52
CA MET A 43 3.89 8.23 10.76
C MET A 43 5.18 8.09 11.57
N SER A 44 5.04 7.99 12.89
CA SER A 44 6.17 7.74 13.78
C SER A 44 6.65 6.28 13.64
N GLY A 45 7.92 6.05 14.00
CA GLY A 45 8.46 4.69 14.05
C GLY A 45 7.73 3.79 15.06
N GLU A 46 7.17 4.36 16.12
CA GLU A 46 6.34 3.64 17.09
C GLU A 46 5.03 3.18 16.46
N SER A 47 4.29 4.08 15.79
CA SER A 47 3.08 3.73 15.04
C SER A 47 3.38 2.68 13.97
N TYR A 48 4.49 2.81 13.25
CA TYR A 48 4.90 1.81 12.26
C TYR A 48 5.14 0.42 12.89
N ALA A 49 5.81 0.37 14.04
CA ALA A 49 6.09 -0.88 14.75
C ALA A 49 4.83 -1.61 15.25
N THR A 50 3.71 -0.90 15.44
CA THR A 50 2.42 -1.53 15.76
C THR A 50 1.85 -2.35 14.59
N HIS A 51 2.25 -2.05 13.36
CA HIS A 51 1.79 -2.70 12.13
C HIS A 51 2.82 -3.64 11.52
N VAL A 52 4.10 -3.36 11.72
CA VAL A 52 5.21 -4.13 11.14
C VAL A 52 6.19 -4.53 12.24
N ASN A 53 6.27 -5.84 12.49
CA ASN A 53 7.18 -6.42 13.46
C ASN A 53 7.59 -7.84 13.02
N LYS A 54 8.19 -8.63 13.92
CA LYS A 54 8.68 -9.97 13.60
C LYS A 54 7.58 -10.97 13.23
N GLU A 55 6.34 -10.72 13.68
CA GLU A 55 5.21 -11.64 13.52
C GLU A 55 4.29 -11.23 12.36
N LYS A 56 4.21 -9.92 12.07
CA LYS A 56 3.24 -9.39 11.10
C LYS A 56 3.76 -8.21 10.30
N ASN A 57 3.11 -8.01 9.15
CA ASN A 57 3.20 -6.79 8.36
C ASN A 57 1.80 -6.49 7.80
N ASP A 58 1.05 -5.66 8.53
CA ASP A 58 -0.35 -5.37 8.21
C ASP A 58 -0.49 -4.64 6.87
N PHE A 59 0.47 -3.79 6.50
CA PHE A 59 0.49 -3.12 5.19
C PHE A 59 0.65 -4.11 4.04
N THR A 60 1.53 -5.11 4.19
CA THR A 60 1.70 -6.18 3.19
C THR A 60 0.41 -6.97 3.01
N ASN A 61 -0.25 -7.33 4.12
CA ASN A 61 -1.52 -8.05 4.09
C ASN A 61 -2.60 -7.23 3.38
N TRP A 62 -2.75 -5.94 3.73
CA TRP A 62 -3.74 -5.07 3.11
C TRP A 62 -3.50 -4.87 1.60
N VAL A 63 -2.24 -4.64 1.20
CA VAL A 63 -1.88 -4.50 -0.22
C VAL A 63 -2.15 -5.79 -1.01
N ARG A 64 -1.87 -6.96 -0.42
CA ARG A 64 -2.13 -8.26 -1.06
C ARG A 64 -3.62 -8.57 -1.15
N ASP A 65 -4.33 -8.45 -0.05
CA ASP A 65 -5.67 -9.04 0.10
C ASP A 65 -6.78 -8.06 -0.30
N VAL A 66 -6.55 -6.75 -0.13
CA VAL A 66 -7.52 -5.71 -0.45
C VAL A 66 -7.18 -5.02 -1.76
N ILE A 67 -5.98 -4.43 -1.88
CA ILE A 67 -5.58 -3.73 -3.13
C ILE A 67 -5.39 -4.74 -4.28
N ARG A 68 -5.00 -5.98 -3.96
CA ARG A 68 -4.66 -7.04 -4.91
C ARG A 68 -3.44 -6.70 -5.77
N ASP A 69 -2.46 -5.99 -5.20
CA ASP A 69 -1.15 -5.77 -5.83
C ASP A 69 -0.08 -6.72 -5.26
N GLU A 70 -0.07 -7.94 -5.81
CA GLU A 70 0.88 -8.99 -5.42
C GLU A 70 2.35 -8.59 -5.58
N GLU A 71 2.66 -7.71 -6.54
CA GLU A 71 4.03 -7.25 -6.76
C GLU A 71 4.48 -6.33 -5.63
N LEU A 72 3.65 -5.35 -5.28
CA LEU A 72 3.93 -4.44 -4.18
C LEU A 72 3.95 -5.16 -2.84
N ALA A 73 3.02 -6.10 -2.61
CA ALA A 73 2.99 -6.89 -1.38
C ALA A 73 4.30 -7.67 -1.17
N ARG A 74 4.80 -8.37 -2.21
CA ARG A 74 6.09 -9.07 -2.14
C ARG A 74 7.27 -8.14 -1.88
N ASN A 75 7.23 -6.93 -2.45
CA ASN A 75 8.28 -5.94 -2.23
C ASN A 75 8.25 -5.41 -0.80
N LEU A 76 7.06 -5.06 -0.28
CA LEU A 76 6.88 -4.59 1.10
C LEU A 76 7.31 -5.63 2.13
N GLN A 77 7.00 -6.91 1.91
CA GLN A 77 7.43 -8.00 2.79
C GLN A 77 8.96 -8.06 2.96
N LYS A 78 9.72 -7.66 1.95
CA LYS A 78 11.19 -7.66 1.95
C LYS A 78 11.81 -6.36 2.42
N THR A 79 11.01 -5.32 2.68
CA THR A 79 11.55 -4.03 3.09
C THR A 79 11.97 -4.05 4.57
N PRO A 80 13.18 -3.55 4.89
CA PRO A 80 13.71 -3.65 6.26
C PRO A 80 13.19 -2.56 7.20
N ASN A 81 12.61 -1.48 6.67
CA ASN A 81 12.16 -0.35 7.47
C ASN A 81 11.12 0.51 6.74
N GLN A 82 10.48 1.39 7.51
CA GLN A 82 9.45 2.34 7.08
C GLN A 82 9.86 3.18 5.87
N ALA A 83 11.07 3.75 5.86
CA ALA A 83 11.52 4.61 4.75
C ALA A 83 11.65 3.84 3.44
N GLN A 84 12.14 2.60 3.49
CA GLN A 84 12.19 1.74 2.29
C GLN A 84 10.78 1.30 1.86
N ALA A 85 9.88 1.02 2.80
CA ALA A 85 8.48 0.74 2.49
C ALA A 85 7.83 1.93 1.75
N ALA A 86 7.99 3.16 2.26
CA ALA A 86 7.51 4.37 1.58
C ALA A 86 8.06 4.51 0.16
N LYS A 87 9.37 4.28 -0.03
CA LYS A 87 10.00 4.30 -1.36
C LYS A 87 9.43 3.26 -2.32
N MET A 88 9.15 2.04 -1.84
CA MET A 88 8.55 0.97 -2.66
C MET A 88 7.14 1.33 -3.11
N VAL A 89 6.31 1.86 -2.20
CA VAL A 89 4.94 2.31 -2.55
C VAL A 89 5.00 3.46 -3.56
N SER A 90 5.83 4.47 -3.33
CA SER A 90 5.99 5.62 -4.25
C SER A 90 6.45 5.19 -5.65
N SER A 91 7.42 4.28 -5.72
CA SER A 91 7.92 3.75 -6.99
C SER A 91 6.84 2.97 -7.73
N ARG A 92 6.03 2.18 -7.00
CA ARG A 92 4.92 1.44 -7.59
C ARG A 92 3.84 2.37 -8.13
N ILE A 93 3.43 3.38 -7.36
CA ILE A 93 2.46 4.39 -7.81
C ILE A 93 2.93 5.04 -9.11
N THR A 94 4.20 5.46 -9.17
CA THR A 94 4.78 6.08 -10.38
C THR A 94 4.68 5.16 -11.60
N THR A 95 4.99 3.88 -11.44
CA THR A 95 4.87 2.88 -12.52
C THR A 95 3.41 2.70 -12.95
N LEU A 96 2.49 2.52 -12.01
CA LEU A 96 1.06 2.34 -12.31
C LEU A 96 0.46 3.58 -12.99
N SER A 97 0.82 4.79 -12.55
CA SER A 97 0.33 6.03 -13.15
C SER A 97 0.75 6.18 -14.61
N LYS A 98 1.95 5.73 -14.98
CA LYS A 98 2.41 5.72 -16.39
C LYS A 98 1.62 4.73 -17.25
N VAL A 99 1.22 3.59 -16.68
CA VAL A 99 0.40 2.57 -17.36
C VAL A 99 -1.07 2.99 -17.44
N ALA A 100 -1.55 3.73 -16.45
CA ALA A 100 -2.93 4.20 -16.35
C ALA A 100 -3.24 5.42 -17.25
N ALA A 101 -2.21 6.17 -17.65
CA ALA A 101 -2.30 7.30 -18.58
C ALA A 101 -2.92 6.90 -19.92
#